data_AF-A0A420WS34-F1
#
_entry.id   AF-A0A420WS34-F1
#
_cell.length_a   1.000
_cell.length_b   1.000
_cell.length_c   1.000
_cell.angle_alpha   90.00
_cell.angle_beta   90.00
_cell.angle_gamma   90.00
#
_symmetry.space_group_name_H-M   'P 1'
#
loop_
_entity.id
_entity.type
_entity.pdbx_description
1 polymer ?
#
loop_
_entity_poly.entity_id
_entity_poly.type
_entity_poly.pdbx_seq_one_letter_code
_entity_poly.pdbx_strand_id
1 'polypeptide(L)'
;MEKATQFQFQHRLFKIEGGHFRRDSLTGEPVYNLPSDDLKVVLPINALRTEFRIEGDHPDAPLIDLVGQALKHVREVHPGDSIPNEVIDGSASWSIEPRHYKRARMRIDVQLASWVSGDEQVLVDEDLLEQVADDPKTKEKLDRAITRLGSEIGGGADATLSPTDRVSQRIEALVRELSYLEALREHFLALDSIAQKLEKLMKLFKTSRVVKDEISRVKVLFSTPEKDIKAIFTDMDDHTSEVRSLVLNYENSVSYIRDKRDLLRGYSLEWDEIFDLWRETPIVADENAVRLIRSTYQFLSQRYAPVVKWTASAMR
;
A
#
# COMPACT_ATOMS: atom_id res chain seq x y z
N MET A 1 3.29 -26.77 -14.35
CA MET A 1 1.88 -26.49 -14.01
C MET A 1 1.55 -25.12 -14.56
N GLU A 2 0.51 -25.02 -15.36
CA GLU A 2 -0.03 -23.73 -15.79
C GLU A 2 -0.44 -22.97 -14.51
N LYS A 3 0.09 -21.77 -14.29
CA LYS A 3 -0.31 -20.95 -13.13
C LYS A 3 -1.78 -20.60 -13.35
N ALA A 4 -2.63 -20.87 -12.35
CA ALA A 4 -4.03 -20.44 -12.40
C ALA A 4 -4.05 -18.90 -12.58
N THR A 5 -4.86 -18.43 -13.51
CA THR A 5 -5.06 -16.99 -13.80
C THR A 5 -6.40 -16.48 -13.29
N GLN A 6 -7.30 -17.39 -12.89
CA GLN A 6 -8.63 -17.08 -12.34
C GLN A 6 -8.98 -18.01 -11.17
N PHE A 7 -9.84 -17.53 -10.27
CA PHE A 7 -10.39 -18.28 -9.16
C PHE A 7 -11.54 -19.20 -9.59
N GLN A 8 -11.21 -20.26 -10.35
CA GLN A 8 -12.20 -21.22 -10.84
C GLN A 8 -12.46 -22.35 -9.83
N PHE A 9 -13.34 -22.07 -8.88
CA PHE A 9 -13.76 -23.04 -7.87
C PHE A 9 -14.73 -24.10 -8.43
N GLN A 10 -14.54 -25.36 -8.04
CA GLN A 10 -15.37 -26.49 -8.47
C GLN A 10 -16.52 -26.79 -7.50
N HIS A 11 -16.29 -26.61 -6.20
CA HIS A 11 -17.22 -26.94 -5.15
C HIS A 11 -18.50 -26.10 -5.24
N ARG A 12 -19.66 -26.73 -5.03
CA ARG A 12 -20.97 -26.11 -5.23
C ARG A 12 -21.23 -24.90 -4.32
N LEU A 13 -20.59 -24.89 -3.15
CA LEU A 13 -20.63 -23.76 -2.21
C LEU A 13 -20.24 -22.44 -2.87
N PHE A 14 -19.20 -22.47 -3.72
CA PHE A 14 -18.68 -21.28 -4.40
C PHE A 14 -19.47 -20.90 -5.66
N LYS A 15 -20.55 -21.63 -5.96
CA LYS A 15 -21.47 -21.30 -7.06
C LYS A 15 -22.72 -20.58 -6.58
N ILE A 16 -22.81 -20.32 -5.28
CA ILE A 16 -23.91 -19.52 -4.71
C ILE A 16 -23.70 -18.07 -5.13
N GLU A 17 -24.72 -17.49 -5.77
CA GLU A 17 -24.70 -16.11 -6.25
C GLU A 17 -24.47 -15.14 -5.09
N GLY A 18 -23.62 -14.13 -5.30
CA GLY A 18 -23.25 -13.13 -4.29
C GLY A 18 -22.27 -13.61 -3.21
N GLY A 19 -21.86 -14.87 -3.25
CA GLY A 19 -20.84 -15.40 -2.34
C GLY A 19 -19.44 -14.87 -2.69
N HIS A 20 -18.72 -14.33 -1.71
CA HIS A 20 -17.41 -13.70 -1.93
C HIS A 20 -16.49 -13.85 -0.71
N PHE A 21 -15.20 -13.88 -0.97
CA PHE A 21 -14.19 -13.84 0.09
C PHE A 21 -13.82 -12.40 0.43
N ARG A 22 -13.57 -12.14 1.71
CA ARG A 22 -13.01 -10.86 2.20
C ARG A 22 -12.22 -11.09 3.47
N ARG A 23 -11.47 -10.10 3.93
CA ARG A 23 -10.87 -10.13 5.27
C ARG A 23 -11.91 -9.77 6.32
N ASP A 24 -11.97 -10.55 7.39
CA ASP A 24 -12.76 -10.19 8.54
C ASP A 24 -12.22 -8.91 9.19
N SER A 25 -13.11 -7.98 9.51
CA SER A 25 -12.73 -6.65 9.98
C SER A 25 -12.11 -6.62 11.38
N LEU A 26 -12.31 -7.69 12.17
CA LEU A 26 -11.81 -7.79 13.55
C LEU A 26 -10.51 -8.59 13.61
N THR A 27 -10.49 -9.74 12.94
CA THR A 27 -9.37 -10.69 13.00
C THR A 27 -8.36 -10.49 11.88
N GLY A 28 -8.76 -9.86 10.77
CA GLY A 28 -7.94 -9.73 9.56
C GLY A 28 -7.82 -11.03 8.74
N GLU A 29 -8.39 -12.12 9.25
CA GLU A 29 -8.34 -13.44 8.61
C GLU A 29 -9.28 -13.50 7.41
N PRO A 30 -8.92 -14.24 6.34
CA PRO A 30 -9.84 -14.49 5.24
C PRO A 30 -11.11 -15.21 5.71
N VAL A 31 -12.26 -14.77 5.21
CA VAL A 31 -13.57 -15.40 5.44
C VAL A 31 -14.37 -15.41 4.14
N TYR A 32 -15.27 -16.38 4.01
CA TYR A 32 -16.21 -16.45 2.90
C TYR A 32 -17.59 -15.99 3.37
N ASN A 33 -18.15 -14.99 2.71
CA ASN A 33 -19.46 -14.45 3.00
C ASN A 33 -20.46 -15.04 2.04
N LEU A 34 -21.59 -15.47 2.57
CA LEU A 34 -22.74 -15.92 1.79
C LEU A 34 -23.90 -14.96 2.03
N PRO A 35 -24.60 -14.55 0.97
CA PRO A 35 -25.85 -13.83 1.13
C PRO A 35 -26.89 -14.77 1.74
N SER A 36 -27.63 -14.26 2.72
CA SER A 36 -28.85 -14.87 3.23
C SER A 36 -29.87 -13.76 3.43
N ASP A 37 -31.14 -14.09 3.24
CA ASP A 37 -32.24 -13.12 3.25
C ASP A 37 -32.34 -12.35 4.59
N ASP A 38 -32.01 -13.00 5.72
CA ASP A 38 -32.13 -12.42 7.06
C ASP A 38 -30.81 -12.29 7.84
N LEU A 39 -29.74 -13.01 7.48
CA LEU A 39 -28.49 -13.08 8.26
C LEU A 39 -27.24 -13.10 7.37
N LYS A 40 -26.25 -12.25 7.66
CA LYS A 40 -24.93 -12.39 7.02
C LYS A 40 -24.25 -13.67 7.51
N VAL A 41 -24.12 -14.68 6.64
CA VAL A 41 -23.39 -15.90 6.95
C VAL A 41 -21.92 -15.68 6.63
N VAL A 42 -21.06 -15.79 7.64
CA VAL A 42 -19.62 -15.62 7.52
C VAL A 42 -18.95 -16.94 7.90
N LEU A 43 -18.21 -17.53 6.97
CA LEU A 43 -17.54 -18.82 7.13
C LEU A 43 -16.03 -18.62 7.19
N PRO A 44 -15.36 -18.90 8.32
CA PRO A 44 -13.92 -18.95 8.40
C PRO A 44 -13.33 -20.02 7.46
N ILE A 45 -12.13 -19.79 6.91
CA ILE A 45 -11.49 -20.76 6.01
C ILE A 45 -11.36 -22.16 6.63
N ASN A 46 -11.06 -22.25 7.93
CA ASN A 46 -10.98 -23.54 8.61
C ASN A 46 -12.32 -24.30 8.62
N ALA A 47 -13.44 -23.59 8.75
CA ALA A 47 -14.78 -24.18 8.64
C ALA A 47 -15.04 -24.65 7.19
N LEU A 48 -14.65 -23.86 6.18
CA LEU A 48 -14.74 -24.28 4.77
C LEU A 48 -13.98 -25.58 4.51
N ARG A 49 -12.77 -25.72 5.06
CA ARG A 49 -11.94 -26.93 4.88
C ARG A 49 -12.57 -28.15 5.54
N THR A 50 -12.94 -28.01 6.80
CA THR A 50 -13.37 -29.15 7.64
C THR A 50 -14.82 -29.55 7.41
N GLU A 51 -15.75 -28.60 7.40
CA GLU A 51 -17.19 -28.90 7.30
C GLU A 51 -17.60 -29.26 5.86
N PHE A 52 -16.95 -28.65 4.87
CA PHE A 52 -17.22 -28.91 3.45
C PHE A 52 -16.20 -29.83 2.79
N ARG A 53 -15.25 -30.39 3.56
CA ARG A 53 -14.24 -31.37 3.11
C ARG A 53 -13.38 -30.85 1.95
N ILE A 54 -13.01 -29.57 2.01
CA ILE A 54 -12.15 -28.89 1.03
C ILE A 54 -10.72 -28.86 1.57
N GLU A 55 -10.11 -30.03 1.71
CA GLU A 55 -8.78 -30.21 2.29
C GLU A 55 -7.96 -31.26 1.51
N GLY A 56 -6.66 -31.34 1.79
CA GLY A 56 -5.74 -32.28 1.15
C GLY A 56 -5.67 -32.08 -0.37
N ASP A 57 -6.02 -33.13 -1.12
CA ASP A 57 -5.95 -33.17 -2.59
C ASP A 57 -7.20 -32.57 -3.28
N HIS A 58 -8.11 -31.92 -2.55
CA HIS A 58 -9.27 -31.28 -3.17
C HIS A 58 -8.83 -30.16 -4.14
N PRO A 59 -9.35 -30.09 -5.38
CA PRO A 59 -8.92 -29.11 -6.40
C PRO A 59 -9.01 -27.65 -5.95
N ASP A 60 -9.99 -27.31 -5.11
CA ASP A 60 -10.18 -25.95 -4.59
C ASP A 60 -9.28 -25.58 -3.40
N ALA A 61 -8.62 -26.55 -2.74
CA ALA A 61 -7.81 -26.26 -1.55
C ALA A 61 -6.65 -25.28 -1.85
N PRO A 62 -5.88 -25.43 -2.96
CA PRO A 62 -4.87 -24.45 -3.34
C PRO A 62 -5.45 -23.07 -3.73
N LEU A 63 -6.65 -23.04 -4.30
CA LEU A 63 -7.31 -21.77 -4.65
C LEU A 63 -7.73 -21.00 -3.39
N ILE A 64 -8.16 -21.70 -2.35
CA ILE A 64 -8.46 -21.09 -1.04
C ILE A 64 -7.20 -20.49 -0.41
N ASP A 65 -6.06 -21.17 -0.48
CA ASP A 65 -4.78 -20.60 -0.01
C ASP A 65 -4.41 -19.34 -0.80
N LEU A 66 -4.65 -19.37 -2.12
CA LEU A 66 -4.40 -18.25 -3.02
C LEU A 66 -5.30 -17.04 -2.73
N VAL A 67 -6.55 -17.27 -2.32
CA VAL A 67 -7.46 -16.20 -1.87
C VAL A 67 -6.85 -15.43 -0.70
N GLY A 68 -6.27 -16.12 0.29
CA GLY A 68 -5.65 -15.45 1.43
C GLY A 68 -4.50 -14.52 1.03
N GLN A 69 -3.77 -14.88 -0.03
CA GLN A 69 -2.73 -14.03 -0.62
C GLN A 69 -3.34 -12.87 -1.41
N ALA A 70 -4.30 -13.14 -2.30
CA ALA A 70 -4.97 -12.13 -3.11
C ALA A 70 -5.64 -11.04 -2.27
N LEU A 71 -6.28 -11.42 -1.15
CA LEU A 71 -6.92 -10.48 -0.23
C LEU A 71 -5.94 -9.53 0.48
N LYS A 72 -4.62 -9.67 0.31
CA LYS A 72 -3.65 -8.62 0.71
C LYS A 72 -3.67 -7.42 -0.26
N HIS A 73 -4.13 -7.63 -1.49
CA HIS A 73 -4.01 -6.69 -2.60
C HIS A 73 -5.37 -6.20 -3.14
N VAL A 74 -6.45 -6.94 -2.85
CA VAL A 74 -7.84 -6.60 -3.20
C VAL A 74 -8.76 -6.69 -1.99
N ARG A 75 -9.88 -5.95 -2.01
CA ARG A 75 -10.86 -5.93 -0.90
C ARG A 75 -11.64 -7.24 -0.80
N GLU A 76 -12.04 -7.76 -1.95
CA GLU A 76 -12.90 -8.93 -2.06
C GLU A 76 -12.44 -9.80 -3.24
N VAL A 77 -12.69 -11.10 -3.15
CA VAL A 77 -12.47 -12.05 -4.25
C VAL A 77 -13.75 -12.81 -4.49
N HIS A 78 -14.28 -12.71 -5.70
CA HIS A 78 -15.43 -13.48 -6.16
C HIS A 78 -14.98 -14.74 -6.90
N PRO A 79 -15.75 -15.84 -6.82
CA PRO A 79 -15.56 -16.98 -7.71
C PRO A 79 -15.59 -16.55 -9.18
N GLY A 80 -14.55 -16.92 -9.93
CA GLY A 80 -14.38 -16.53 -11.34
C GLY A 80 -13.53 -15.27 -11.57
N ASP A 81 -13.20 -14.51 -10.52
CA ASP A 81 -12.33 -13.33 -10.65
C ASP A 81 -10.93 -13.71 -11.14
N SER A 82 -10.29 -12.79 -11.86
CA SER A 82 -8.88 -12.88 -12.19
C SER A 82 -8.04 -12.81 -10.92
N ILE A 83 -6.99 -13.63 -10.86
CA ILE A 83 -6.03 -13.60 -9.75
C ILE A 83 -5.20 -12.32 -9.89
N PRO A 84 -5.02 -11.53 -8.81
CA PRO A 84 -4.20 -10.32 -8.86
C PRO A 84 -2.77 -10.60 -9.32
N ASN A 85 -2.25 -9.74 -10.19
CA ASN A 85 -0.90 -9.89 -10.72
C ASN A 85 0.17 -9.92 -9.63
N GLU A 86 -0.07 -9.27 -8.49
CA GLU A 86 0.83 -9.28 -7.33
C GLU A 86 1.11 -10.72 -6.85
N VAL A 87 0.11 -11.60 -6.99
CA VAL A 87 0.21 -13.02 -6.64
C VAL A 87 0.82 -13.85 -7.77
N ILE A 88 0.61 -13.45 -9.03
CA ILE A 88 1.08 -14.21 -10.19
C ILE A 88 2.56 -13.95 -10.48
N ASP A 89 2.94 -12.68 -10.59
CA ASP A 89 4.27 -12.21 -11.03
C ASP A 89 4.82 -11.01 -10.24
N GLY A 90 4.08 -10.52 -9.26
CA GLY A 90 4.48 -9.40 -8.40
C GLY A 90 4.25 -8.02 -9.02
N SER A 91 3.73 -7.91 -10.25
CA SER A 91 3.32 -6.63 -10.80
C SER A 91 2.00 -6.15 -10.17
N ALA A 92 1.80 -4.85 -10.10
CA ALA A 92 0.57 -4.30 -9.53
C ALA A 92 -0.64 -4.55 -10.46
N SER A 93 -1.78 -4.91 -9.89
CA SER A 93 -3.05 -5.13 -10.61
C SER A 93 -3.93 -3.88 -10.71
N TRP A 94 -3.52 -2.78 -10.07
CA TRP A 94 -4.23 -1.52 -10.04
C TRP A 94 -3.56 -0.47 -10.92
N SER A 95 -4.31 0.57 -11.32
CA SER A 95 -3.82 1.62 -12.21
C SER A 95 -3.37 2.86 -11.45
N ILE A 96 -2.39 3.56 -12.01
CA ILE A 96 -1.94 4.87 -11.54
C ILE A 96 -2.21 5.96 -12.59
N GLU A 97 -2.28 7.20 -12.12
CA GLU A 97 -2.31 8.37 -12.98
C GLU A 97 -0.92 8.73 -13.54
N PRO A 98 -0.83 9.32 -14.74
CA PRO A 98 0.45 9.68 -15.38
C PRO A 98 1.35 10.60 -14.55
N ARG A 99 0.78 11.43 -13.67
CA ARG A 99 1.56 12.32 -12.79
C ARG A 99 2.44 11.57 -11.80
N HIS A 100 2.00 10.42 -11.29
CA HIS A 100 2.82 9.63 -10.36
C HIS A 100 4.04 9.04 -11.06
N TYR A 101 3.87 8.63 -12.32
CA TYR A 101 4.98 8.21 -13.17
C TYR A 101 5.99 9.35 -13.38
N LYS A 102 5.49 10.54 -13.74
CA LYS A 102 6.32 11.74 -13.92
C LYS A 102 7.13 12.06 -12.66
N ARG A 103 6.50 12.04 -11.48
CA ARG A 103 7.13 12.30 -10.18
C ARG A 103 8.20 11.27 -9.84
N ALA A 104 7.90 9.97 -10.00
CA ALA A 104 8.88 8.90 -9.78
C ALA A 104 10.09 9.03 -10.73
N ARG A 105 9.84 9.40 -12.00
CA ARG A 105 10.89 9.62 -12.99
C ARG A 105 11.80 10.77 -12.60
N MET A 106 11.22 11.92 -12.25
CA MET A 106 11.98 13.09 -11.81
C MET A 106 12.84 12.79 -10.58
N ARG A 107 12.30 12.04 -9.61
CA ARG A 107 13.04 11.63 -8.41
C ARG A 107 14.30 10.82 -8.77
N ILE A 108 14.17 9.81 -9.62
CA ILE A 108 15.31 9.00 -10.08
C ILE A 108 16.31 9.82 -10.91
N ASP A 109 15.83 10.67 -11.83
CA ASP A 109 16.69 11.48 -12.68
C ASP A 109 17.54 12.45 -11.84
N VAL A 110 16.95 13.11 -10.83
CA VAL A 110 17.69 13.99 -9.92
C VAL A 110 18.67 13.20 -9.06
N GLN A 111 18.28 12.06 -8.49
CA GLN A 111 19.18 11.22 -7.70
C GLN A 111 20.39 10.74 -8.52
N LEU A 112 20.19 10.36 -9.79
CA LEU A 112 21.27 9.97 -10.69
C LEU A 112 22.21 11.14 -11.01
N ALA A 113 21.65 12.32 -11.28
CA ALA A 113 22.43 13.53 -11.53
C ALA A 113 23.24 13.98 -10.31
N SER A 114 22.66 13.87 -9.11
CA SER A 114 23.31 14.13 -7.83
C SER A 114 24.46 13.17 -7.57
N TRP A 115 24.25 11.87 -7.79
CA TRP A 115 25.28 10.83 -7.61
C TRP A 115 26.54 11.09 -8.45
N VAL A 116 26.39 11.53 -9.71
CA VAL A 116 27.55 11.85 -10.57
C VAL A 116 28.26 13.14 -10.15
N SER A 117 27.51 14.11 -9.63
CA SER A 117 28.06 15.40 -9.24
C SER A 117 28.75 15.36 -7.89
N GLY A 118 28.38 14.41 -7.02
CA GLY A 118 28.75 14.41 -5.60
C GLY A 118 27.95 15.43 -4.77
N ASP A 119 26.94 16.07 -5.38
CA ASP A 119 26.03 17.00 -4.71
C ASP A 119 24.83 16.20 -4.18
N GLU A 120 24.87 15.79 -2.92
CA GLU A 120 23.70 15.22 -2.25
C GLU A 120 22.62 16.30 -2.13
N GLN A 121 21.57 16.20 -2.95
CA GLN A 121 20.37 17.01 -2.81
C GLN A 121 19.20 16.10 -2.44
N VAL A 122 18.75 16.19 -1.20
CA VAL A 122 17.50 15.55 -0.77
C VAL A 122 16.36 16.48 -1.18
N LEU A 123 15.69 16.17 -2.30
CA LEU A 123 14.54 16.94 -2.78
C LEU A 123 13.23 16.28 -2.34
N VAL A 124 12.51 16.96 -1.45
CA VAL A 124 11.21 16.51 -0.92
C VAL A 124 10.04 17.29 -1.56
N ASP A 125 10.31 18.51 -2.04
CA ASP A 125 9.31 19.42 -2.61
C ASP A 125 9.08 19.15 -4.11
N GLU A 126 7.81 19.13 -4.53
CA GLU A 126 7.40 18.77 -5.90
C GLU A 126 7.73 19.85 -6.92
N ASP A 127 7.53 21.12 -6.58
CA ASP A 127 7.83 22.25 -7.48
C ASP A 127 9.35 22.37 -7.69
N LEU A 128 10.11 22.17 -6.61
CA LEU A 128 11.56 22.16 -6.67
C LEU A 128 12.08 20.95 -7.45
N LEU A 129 11.46 19.78 -7.29
CA LEU A 129 11.82 18.57 -8.02
C LEU A 129 11.63 18.74 -9.54
N GLU A 130 10.50 19.32 -9.96
CA GLU A 130 10.22 19.58 -11.38
C GLU A 130 11.23 20.58 -11.97
N GLN A 131 11.52 21.68 -11.26
CA GLN A 131 12.49 22.69 -11.70
C GLN A 131 13.89 22.09 -11.88
N VAL A 132 14.35 21.28 -10.93
CA VAL A 132 15.69 20.66 -10.98
C VAL A 132 15.76 19.60 -12.07
N ALA A 133 14.70 18.81 -12.26
CA ALA A 133 14.66 17.78 -13.29
C ALA A 133 14.70 18.37 -14.72
N ASP A 134 14.12 19.55 -14.93
CA ASP A 134 14.08 20.20 -16.25
C ASP A 134 15.33 21.03 -16.60
N ASP A 135 16.21 21.30 -15.64
CA ASP A 135 17.49 21.99 -15.88
C ASP A 135 18.34 21.21 -16.92
N PRO A 136 18.76 21.84 -18.04
CA PRO A 136 19.65 21.23 -19.02
C PRO A 136 20.91 20.61 -18.40
N LYS A 137 21.47 21.22 -17.33
CA LYS A 137 22.65 20.68 -16.64
C LYS A 137 22.34 19.36 -15.93
N THR A 138 21.14 19.20 -15.39
CA THR A 138 20.68 17.94 -14.78
C THR A 138 20.58 16.84 -15.83
N LYS A 139 20.06 17.16 -17.02
CA LYS A 139 19.99 16.21 -18.16
C LYS A 139 21.37 15.76 -18.64
N GLU A 140 22.33 16.68 -18.75
CA GLU A 140 23.73 16.32 -19.06
C GLU A 140 24.40 15.47 -17.97
N LYS A 141 24.08 15.71 -16.70
CA LYS A 141 24.55 14.89 -15.58
C LYS A 141 23.92 13.49 -15.62
N LEU A 142 22.65 13.38 -15.98
CA LEU A 142 21.94 12.12 -16.15
C LEU A 142 22.56 11.24 -17.25
N ASP A 143 22.85 11.80 -18.43
CA ASP A 143 23.48 11.05 -19.53
C ASP A 143 24.85 10.49 -19.12
N ARG A 144 25.62 11.29 -18.37
CA ARG A 144 26.89 10.86 -17.77
C ARG A 144 26.69 9.76 -16.73
N ALA A 145 25.63 9.83 -15.93
CA ALA A 145 25.29 8.81 -14.93
C ALA A 145 24.99 7.47 -15.60
N ILE A 146 24.15 7.48 -16.64
CA ILE A 146 23.78 6.29 -17.40
C ILE A 146 25.02 5.67 -18.06
N THR A 147 25.86 6.49 -18.68
CA THR A 147 27.12 6.03 -19.30
C THR A 147 28.06 5.40 -18.27
N ARG A 148 28.20 6.02 -17.09
CA ARG A 148 29.04 5.50 -16.00
C ARG A 148 28.49 4.21 -15.40
N LEU A 149 27.18 4.10 -15.17
CA LEU A 149 26.55 2.87 -14.71
C LEU A 149 26.66 1.76 -15.75
N GLY A 150 26.59 2.10 -17.04
CA GLY A 150 26.75 1.15 -18.14
C GLY A 150 28.11 0.47 -18.14
N SER A 151 29.19 1.21 -17.82
CA SER A 151 30.52 0.60 -17.70
C SER A 151 30.66 -0.29 -16.45
N GLU A 152 29.91 -0.01 -15.39
CA GLU A 152 29.93 -0.78 -14.14
C GLU A 152 29.09 -2.07 -14.19
N ILE A 153 27.97 -2.09 -14.91
CA ILE A 153 27.15 -3.31 -15.11
C ILE A 153 27.90 -4.34 -15.97
N GLY A 154 28.84 -3.89 -16.81
CA GLY A 154 29.64 -4.77 -17.68
C GLY A 154 28.79 -5.50 -18.75
N GLY A 155 29.45 -6.34 -19.54
CA GLY A 155 28.84 -7.15 -20.59
C GLY A 155 28.01 -8.31 -20.03
N GLY A 156 26.74 -8.07 -19.71
CA GLY A 156 25.79 -9.13 -19.36
C GLY A 156 25.59 -10.13 -20.51
N ALA A 157 25.17 -11.36 -20.16
CA ALA A 157 25.00 -12.51 -21.06
C ALA A 157 24.02 -12.28 -22.23
N ASP A 158 23.21 -11.22 -22.15
CA ASP A 158 22.35 -10.76 -23.24
C ASP A 158 23.14 -9.82 -24.16
N ALA A 159 23.72 -10.40 -25.22
CA ALA A 159 24.55 -9.70 -26.21
C ALA A 159 23.76 -8.73 -27.11
N THR A 160 22.44 -8.64 -26.93
CA THR A 160 21.51 -7.95 -27.82
C THR A 160 21.34 -6.46 -27.49
N LEU A 161 21.65 -6.03 -26.27
CA LEU A 161 21.49 -4.65 -25.79
C LEU A 161 22.82 -4.01 -25.43
N SER A 162 22.98 -2.72 -25.75
CA SER A 162 24.14 -1.96 -25.26
C SER A 162 24.09 -1.82 -23.73
N PRO A 163 25.24 -1.64 -23.05
CA PRO A 163 25.26 -1.47 -21.60
C PRO A 163 24.41 -0.28 -21.12
N THR A 164 24.36 0.81 -21.88
CA THR A 164 23.53 1.98 -21.59
C THR A 164 22.05 1.68 -21.75
N ASP A 165 21.65 0.89 -22.76
CA ASP A 165 20.24 0.49 -22.93
C ASP A 165 19.76 -0.39 -21.78
N ARG A 166 20.62 -1.29 -21.27
CA ARG A 166 20.31 -2.11 -20.09
C ARG A 166 20.10 -1.26 -18.84
N VAL A 167 20.93 -0.25 -18.63
CA VAL A 167 20.74 0.72 -17.53
C VAL A 167 19.41 1.45 -17.71
N SER A 168 19.13 1.97 -18.91
CA SER A 168 17.88 2.68 -19.19
C SER A 168 16.65 1.80 -18.97
N GLN A 169 16.68 0.52 -19.35
CA GLN A 169 15.58 -0.42 -19.08
C GLN A 169 15.40 -0.69 -17.59
N ARG A 170 16.49 -0.86 -16.83
CA ARG A 170 16.41 -1.04 -15.36
C ARG A 170 15.83 0.21 -14.68
N ILE A 171 16.29 1.40 -15.09
CA ILE A 171 15.76 2.67 -14.61
C ILE A 171 14.26 2.78 -14.91
N GLU A 172 13.86 2.53 -16.16
CA GLU A 172 12.46 2.57 -16.58
C GLU A 172 11.58 1.62 -15.76
N ALA A 173 12.04 0.39 -15.51
CA ALA A 173 11.33 -0.56 -14.68
C ALA A 173 11.26 -0.12 -13.21
N LEU A 174 12.34 0.42 -12.64
CA LEU A 174 12.33 0.97 -11.29
C LEU A 174 11.36 2.16 -11.17
N VAL A 175 11.34 3.06 -12.15
CA VAL A 175 10.40 4.19 -12.20
C VAL A 175 8.96 3.70 -12.22
N ARG A 176 8.65 2.65 -12.98
CA ARG A 176 7.32 2.02 -12.97
C ARG A 176 6.96 1.51 -11.58
N GLU A 177 7.84 0.80 -10.90
CA GLU A 177 7.55 0.30 -9.55
C GLU A 177 7.39 1.44 -8.52
N LEU A 178 8.26 2.46 -8.58
CA LEU A 178 8.18 3.64 -7.71
C LEU A 178 6.95 4.50 -7.97
N SER A 179 6.42 4.50 -9.18
CA SER A 179 5.21 5.28 -9.50
C SER A 179 3.96 4.79 -8.76
N TYR A 180 3.89 3.51 -8.41
CA TYR A 180 2.87 2.99 -7.49
C TYR A 180 3.08 3.51 -6.06
N LEU A 181 4.32 3.63 -5.60
CA LEU A 181 4.60 4.24 -4.29
C LEU A 181 4.25 5.72 -4.27
N GLU A 182 4.45 6.46 -5.35
CA GLU A 182 4.03 7.87 -5.43
C GLU A 182 2.50 8.02 -5.41
N ALA A 183 1.76 7.09 -6.04
CA ALA A 183 0.31 7.05 -5.93
C ALA A 183 -0.16 6.77 -4.50
N LEU A 184 0.48 5.82 -3.81
CA LEU A 184 0.20 5.53 -2.40
C LEU A 184 0.58 6.70 -1.49
N ARG A 185 1.70 7.39 -1.76
CA ARG A 185 2.13 8.58 -1.00
C ARG A 185 1.07 9.66 -1.05
N GLU A 186 0.55 9.96 -2.24
CA GLU A 186 -0.55 10.91 -2.37
C GLU A 186 -1.81 10.45 -1.64
N HIS A 187 -2.19 9.19 -1.81
CA HIS A 187 -3.35 8.61 -1.14
C HIS A 187 -3.28 8.80 0.39
N PHE A 188 -2.12 8.59 1.00
CA PHE A 188 -1.91 8.76 2.43
C PHE A 188 -1.78 10.22 2.92
N LEU A 189 -1.74 11.23 2.02
CA LEU A 189 -1.91 12.64 2.44
C LEU A 189 -3.29 12.89 3.07
N ALA A 190 -4.26 12.00 2.82
CA ALA A 190 -5.55 12.00 3.52
C ALA A 190 -5.39 11.92 5.04
N LEU A 191 -4.32 11.28 5.57
CA LEU A 191 -4.06 11.22 7.01
C LEU A 191 -3.80 12.61 7.59
N ASP A 192 -2.96 13.40 6.95
CA ASP A 192 -2.69 14.78 7.39
C ASP A 192 -3.96 15.65 7.28
N SER A 193 -4.78 15.42 6.25
CA SER A 193 -6.08 16.08 6.10
C SER A 193 -7.02 15.76 7.28
N ILE A 194 -7.10 14.50 7.70
CA ILE A 194 -7.90 14.08 8.87
C ILE A 194 -7.38 14.75 10.14
N ALA A 195 -6.07 14.75 10.37
CA ALA A 195 -5.46 15.39 11.53
C ALA A 195 -5.81 16.89 11.60
N GLN A 196 -5.71 17.61 10.47
CA GLN A 196 -6.09 19.02 10.38
C GLN A 196 -7.60 19.23 10.61
N LYS A 197 -8.46 18.34 10.11
CA LYS A 197 -9.91 18.42 10.32
C LYS A 197 -10.29 18.14 11.79
N LEU A 198 -9.61 17.21 12.46
CA LEU A 198 -9.76 16.96 13.90
C LEU A 198 -9.39 18.21 14.73
N GLU A 199 -8.32 18.92 14.37
CA GLU A 199 -7.95 20.20 15.00
C GLU A 199 -9.04 21.27 14.83
N LYS A 200 -9.62 21.36 13.64
CA LYS A 200 -10.75 22.28 13.37
C LYS A 200 -11.97 21.91 14.22
N LEU A 201 -12.35 20.64 14.26
CA LEU A 201 -13.47 20.16 15.08
C LEU A 201 -13.25 20.41 16.57
N MET A 202 -12.03 20.25 17.07
CA MET A 202 -11.69 20.54 18.47
C MET A 202 -11.93 22.02 18.84
N LYS A 203 -11.71 22.94 17.89
CA LYS A 203 -12.01 24.38 18.06
C LYS A 203 -13.50 24.68 17.95
N LEU A 204 -14.22 24.00 17.05
CA LEU A 204 -15.65 24.18 16.86
C LEU A 204 -16.46 23.67 18.06
N PHE A 205 -16.09 22.52 18.63
CA PHE A 205 -16.70 21.95 19.84
C PHE A 205 -16.13 22.52 21.15
N LYS A 206 -15.73 23.80 21.18
CA LYS A 206 -15.06 24.43 22.34
C LYS A 206 -15.82 24.29 23.66
N THR A 207 -17.15 24.24 23.62
CA THR A 207 -18.04 24.12 24.81
C THR A 207 -18.32 22.68 25.22
N SER A 208 -18.11 21.70 24.34
CA SER A 208 -18.41 20.29 24.61
C SER A 208 -17.16 19.54 25.09
N ARG A 209 -17.03 19.39 26.40
CA ARG A 209 -15.93 18.62 27.00
C ARG A 209 -15.91 17.17 26.50
N VAL A 210 -17.07 16.54 26.40
CA VAL A 210 -17.22 15.13 25.99
C VAL A 210 -16.64 14.91 24.58
N VAL A 211 -17.01 15.76 23.61
CA VAL A 211 -16.54 15.62 22.23
C VAL A 211 -15.04 15.91 22.13
N LYS A 212 -14.52 16.88 22.90
CA LYS A 212 -13.08 17.16 22.95
C LYS A 212 -12.27 15.99 23.50
N ASP A 213 -12.78 15.32 24.52
CA ASP A 213 -12.14 14.13 25.10
C ASP A 213 -12.15 12.96 24.08
N GLU A 214 -13.24 12.77 23.33
CA GLU A 214 -13.30 11.80 22.21
C GLU A 214 -12.27 12.10 21.11
N ILE A 215 -12.19 13.36 20.65
CA ILE A 215 -11.19 13.80 19.65
C ILE A 215 -9.77 13.56 20.15
N SER A 216 -9.50 13.83 21.42
CA SER A 216 -8.18 13.64 22.01
C SER A 216 -7.76 12.16 21.99
N ARG A 217 -8.69 11.24 22.28
CA ARG A 217 -8.45 9.79 22.19
C ARG A 217 -8.19 9.34 20.76
N VAL A 218 -8.96 9.85 19.79
CA VAL A 218 -8.73 9.59 18.36
C VAL A 218 -7.32 10.01 17.98
N LYS A 219 -6.90 11.24 18.31
CA LYS A 219 -5.54 11.73 18.00
C LYS A 219 -4.43 10.85 18.58
N VAL A 220 -4.58 10.36 19.80
CA VAL A 220 -3.59 9.46 20.42
C VAL A 220 -3.45 8.17 19.60
N LEU A 221 -4.57 7.51 19.30
CA LEU A 221 -4.55 6.26 18.51
C LEU A 221 -4.08 6.49 17.07
N PHE A 222 -4.42 7.63 16.48
CA PHE A 222 -4.07 8.00 15.10
C PHE A 222 -2.57 8.21 14.91
N SER A 223 -1.85 8.63 15.97
CA SER A 223 -0.42 8.93 15.89
C SER A 223 0.45 7.72 15.54
N THR A 224 0.00 6.50 15.85
CA THR A 224 0.74 5.26 15.53
C THR A 224 0.74 4.97 14.03
N PRO A 225 -0.40 4.76 13.35
CA PRO A 225 -0.42 4.48 11.92
C PRO A 225 0.19 5.61 11.10
N GLU A 226 0.02 6.88 11.51
CA GLU A 226 0.67 8.01 10.85
C GLU A 226 2.20 7.88 10.84
N LYS A 227 2.79 7.50 11.99
CA LYS A 227 4.24 7.28 12.10
C LYS A 227 4.71 6.07 11.32
N ASP A 228 3.98 4.96 11.41
CA ASP A 228 4.36 3.71 10.76
C ASP A 228 4.36 3.87 9.23
N ILE A 229 3.34 4.52 8.67
CA ILE A 229 3.25 4.80 7.23
C ILE A 229 4.34 5.79 6.80
N LYS A 230 4.56 6.87 7.56
CA LYS A 230 5.64 7.83 7.27
C LYS A 230 7.01 7.16 7.31
N ALA A 231 7.26 6.27 8.27
CA ALA A 231 8.51 5.53 8.38
C ALA A 231 8.76 4.63 7.16
N ILE A 232 7.73 3.99 6.61
CA ILE A 232 7.88 3.20 5.37
C ILE A 232 8.28 4.09 4.19
N PHE A 233 7.66 5.26 4.04
CA PHE A 233 8.05 6.19 2.97
C PHE A 233 9.46 6.76 3.16
N THR A 234 9.87 7.07 4.39
CA THR A 234 11.24 7.51 4.69
C THR A 234 12.26 6.43 4.37
N ASP A 235 12.02 5.19 4.79
CA ASP A 235 12.87 4.04 4.48
C ASP A 235 12.97 3.81 2.95
N MET A 236 11.87 4.02 2.21
CA MET A 236 11.90 4.01 0.74
C MET A 236 12.70 5.18 0.15
N ASP A 237 12.54 6.39 0.67
CA ASP A 237 13.29 7.56 0.21
C ASP A 237 14.80 7.37 0.45
N ASP A 238 15.18 6.87 1.62
CA ASP A 238 16.56 6.52 1.97
C ASP A 238 17.10 5.44 1.02
N HIS A 239 16.34 4.36 0.79
CA HIS A 239 16.75 3.31 -0.15
C HIS A 239 16.93 3.84 -1.58
N THR A 240 16.05 4.76 -2.03
CA THR A 240 16.17 5.35 -3.37
C THR A 240 17.32 6.33 -3.51
N SER A 241 17.74 6.99 -2.41
CA SER A 241 18.90 7.88 -2.42
C SER A 241 20.19 7.16 -2.83
N GLU A 242 20.29 5.86 -2.57
CA GLU A 242 21.37 4.98 -3.03
C GLU A 242 21.15 4.48 -4.47
N VAL A 243 20.81 5.38 -5.40
CA VAL A 243 20.36 5.05 -6.76
C VAL A 243 21.34 4.18 -7.56
N ARG A 244 22.65 4.31 -7.32
CA ARG A 244 23.67 3.41 -7.89
C ARG A 244 23.43 1.96 -7.45
N SER A 245 23.21 1.74 -6.16
CA SER A 245 22.94 0.42 -5.60
C SER A 245 21.65 -0.15 -6.18
N LEU A 246 20.60 0.68 -6.31
CA LEU A 246 19.33 0.27 -6.93
C LEU A 246 19.52 -0.28 -8.34
N VAL A 247 20.30 0.40 -9.18
CA VAL A 247 20.50 0.01 -10.58
C VAL A 247 21.40 -1.22 -10.69
N LEU A 248 22.44 -1.33 -9.85
CA LEU A 248 23.35 -2.47 -9.87
C LEU A 248 22.71 -3.75 -9.30
N ASN A 249 21.96 -3.63 -8.20
CA ASN A 249 21.26 -4.73 -7.51
C ASN A 249 19.78 -4.81 -7.90
N TYR A 250 19.49 -4.56 -9.18
CA TYR A 250 18.14 -4.36 -9.73
C TYR A 250 17.08 -5.36 -9.25
N GLU A 251 17.33 -6.66 -9.34
CA GLU A 251 16.35 -7.69 -8.95
C GLU A 251 15.95 -7.60 -7.48
N ASN A 252 16.94 -7.41 -6.59
CA ASN A 252 16.70 -7.26 -5.16
C ASN A 252 15.95 -5.96 -4.87
N SER A 253 16.31 -4.88 -5.56
CA SER A 253 15.66 -3.58 -5.42
C SER A 253 14.21 -3.60 -5.88
N VAL A 254 13.91 -4.25 -7.01
CA VAL A 254 12.53 -4.43 -7.49
C VAL A 254 11.72 -5.24 -6.49
N SER A 255 12.25 -6.37 -6.00
CA SER A 255 11.57 -7.17 -4.98
C SER A 255 11.28 -6.35 -3.73
N TYR A 256 12.26 -5.59 -3.24
CA TYR A 256 12.10 -4.74 -2.07
C TYR A 256 11.03 -3.65 -2.26
N ILE A 257 11.06 -2.95 -3.39
CA ILE A 257 10.07 -1.92 -3.73
C ILE A 257 8.67 -2.52 -3.78
N ARG A 258 8.51 -3.71 -4.40
CA ARG A 258 7.24 -4.43 -4.48
C ARG A 258 6.72 -4.84 -3.10
N ASP A 259 7.57 -5.37 -2.23
CA ASP A 259 7.20 -5.74 -0.86
C ASP A 259 6.65 -4.55 -0.08
N LYS A 260 7.30 -3.38 -0.19
CA LYS A 260 6.88 -2.14 0.47
C LYS A 260 5.62 -1.55 -0.15
N ARG A 261 5.51 -1.59 -1.49
CA ARG A 261 4.31 -1.19 -2.24
C ARG A 261 3.11 -2.02 -1.79
N ASP A 262 3.27 -3.33 -1.69
CA ASP A 262 2.18 -4.25 -1.36
C ASP A 262 1.77 -4.13 0.11
N LEU A 263 2.72 -3.89 1.01
CA LEU A 263 2.44 -3.54 2.41
C LEU A 263 1.60 -2.26 2.51
N LEU A 264 2.04 -1.18 1.85
CA LEU A 264 1.31 0.09 1.83
C LEU A 264 -0.05 -0.03 1.15
N ARG A 265 -0.16 -0.85 0.11
CA ARG A 265 -1.44 -1.14 -0.56
C ARG A 265 -2.41 -1.82 0.41
N GLY A 266 -1.94 -2.80 1.18
CA GLY A 266 -2.74 -3.45 2.22
C GLY A 266 -3.30 -2.44 3.21
N TYR A 267 -2.47 -1.51 3.70
CA TYR A 267 -2.93 -0.42 4.55
C TYR A 267 -3.94 0.49 3.84
N SER A 268 -3.69 0.86 2.58
CA SER A 268 -4.60 1.75 1.82
C SER A 268 -6.02 1.17 1.75
N LEU A 269 -6.15 -0.12 1.47
CA LEU A 269 -7.45 -0.80 1.41
C LEU A 269 -8.23 -0.75 2.73
N GLU A 270 -7.52 -0.84 3.87
CA GLU A 270 -8.15 -0.74 5.19
C GLU A 270 -8.61 0.68 5.52
N TRP A 271 -7.88 1.68 5.01
CA TRP A 271 -8.12 3.09 5.30
C TRP A 271 -9.11 3.76 4.35
N ASP A 272 -9.34 3.18 3.16
CA ASP A 272 -10.18 3.76 2.11
C ASP A 272 -11.55 4.23 2.61
N GLU A 273 -12.27 3.39 3.36
CA GLU A 273 -13.59 3.74 3.89
C GLU A 273 -13.54 4.95 4.84
N ILE A 274 -12.50 5.03 5.67
CA ILE A 274 -12.29 6.16 6.57
C ILE A 274 -11.93 7.42 5.78
N PHE A 275 -11.08 7.30 4.77
CA PHE A 275 -10.71 8.43 3.92
C PHE A 275 -11.92 9.00 3.17
N ASP A 276 -12.78 8.15 2.62
CA ASP A 276 -14.00 8.57 1.94
C ASP A 276 -14.98 9.23 2.92
N LEU A 277 -15.22 8.64 4.10
CA LEU A 277 -16.06 9.23 5.14
C LEU A 277 -15.61 10.65 5.53
N TRP A 278 -14.30 10.86 5.72
CA TRP A 278 -13.76 12.19 6.05
C TRP A 278 -13.75 13.16 4.87
N ARG A 279 -13.69 12.67 3.62
CA ARG A 279 -13.75 13.50 2.41
C ARG A 279 -15.15 14.03 2.18
N GLU A 280 -16.16 13.19 2.36
CA GLU A 280 -17.57 13.51 2.10
C GLU A 280 -18.24 14.29 3.24
N THR A 281 -17.80 14.09 4.49
CA THR A 281 -18.43 14.75 5.64
C THR A 281 -17.96 16.20 5.79
N PRO A 282 -18.87 17.19 5.77
CA PRO A 282 -18.53 18.58 6.00
C PRO A 282 -18.06 18.81 7.45
N ILE A 283 -17.07 19.70 7.62
CA ILE A 283 -16.51 20.01 8.94
C ILE A 283 -17.31 21.13 9.60
N VAL A 284 -18.36 20.72 10.31
CA VAL A 284 -19.27 21.59 11.08
C VAL A 284 -19.50 21.00 12.47
N ALA A 285 -19.90 21.83 13.45
CA ALA A 285 -20.23 21.33 14.79
C ALA A 285 -21.67 20.79 14.84
N ASP A 286 -21.86 19.57 14.37
CA ASP A 286 -23.16 18.89 14.34
C ASP A 286 -23.06 17.41 14.77
N GLU A 287 -24.18 16.69 14.71
CA GLU A 287 -24.21 15.26 15.02
C GLU A 287 -23.44 14.39 14.01
N ASN A 288 -23.34 14.82 12.74
CA ASN A 288 -22.58 14.09 11.73
C ASN A 288 -21.10 14.07 12.06
N ALA A 289 -20.53 15.20 12.50
CA ALA A 289 -19.16 15.27 12.94
C ALA A 289 -18.90 14.39 14.18
N VAL A 290 -19.84 14.32 15.12
CA VAL A 290 -19.74 13.42 16.27
C VAL A 290 -19.76 11.95 15.83
N ARG A 291 -20.64 11.57 14.89
CA ARG A 291 -20.65 10.22 14.31
C ARG A 291 -19.33 9.89 13.61
N LEU A 292 -18.80 10.82 12.81
CA LEU A 292 -17.52 10.67 12.11
C LEU A 292 -16.35 10.41 13.09
N ILE A 293 -16.27 11.19 14.18
CA ILE A 293 -15.26 11.01 15.23
C ILE A 293 -15.38 9.62 15.85
N ARG A 294 -16.60 9.16 16.15
CA ARG A 294 -16.85 7.84 16.76
C ARG A 294 -16.52 6.69 15.84
N SER A 295 -16.92 6.75 14.57
CA SER A 295 -16.56 5.73 13.57
C SER A 295 -15.04 5.63 13.42
N THR A 296 -14.36 6.78 13.37
CA THR A 296 -12.89 6.83 13.32
C THR A 296 -12.26 6.23 14.57
N TYR A 297 -12.80 6.53 15.76
CA TYR A 297 -12.33 5.92 17.01
C TYR A 297 -12.51 4.40 17.02
N GLN A 298 -13.67 3.90 16.59
CA GLN A 298 -13.94 2.46 16.51
C GLN A 298 -12.97 1.76 15.57
N PHE A 299 -12.77 2.31 14.36
CA PHE A 299 -11.78 1.82 13.41
C PHE A 299 -10.37 1.75 14.02
N LEU A 300 -9.94 2.84 14.66
CA LEU A 300 -8.61 2.94 15.25
C LEU A 300 -8.42 2.01 16.45
N SER A 301 -9.40 1.94 17.34
CA SER A 301 -9.34 1.14 18.56
C SER A 301 -9.31 -0.36 18.29
N GLN A 302 -9.96 -0.83 17.22
CA GLN A 302 -9.92 -2.24 16.84
C GLN A 302 -8.53 -2.66 16.31
N ARG A 303 -7.80 -1.74 15.69
CA ARG A 303 -6.55 -2.04 14.96
C ARG A 303 -5.27 -1.59 15.68
N TYR A 304 -5.34 -0.48 16.41
CA TYR A 304 -4.17 0.23 16.96
C TYR A 304 -4.27 0.47 18.47
N ALA A 305 -5.24 -0.13 19.16
CA ALA A 305 -5.25 -0.08 20.62
C ALA A 305 -4.00 -0.77 21.19
N PRO A 306 -3.31 -0.16 22.17
CA PRO A 306 -2.16 -0.78 22.81
C PRO A 306 -2.57 -2.13 23.43
N VAL A 307 -1.87 -3.20 23.07
CA VAL A 307 -2.02 -4.48 23.76
C VAL A 307 -1.49 -4.29 25.18
N VAL A 308 -2.40 -4.14 26.15
CA VAL A 308 -2.04 -4.14 27.56
C VAL A 308 -1.56 -5.54 27.91
N LYS A 309 -0.23 -5.75 27.86
CA LYS A 309 0.38 -6.93 28.46
C LYS A 309 0.26 -6.79 29.97
N TRP A 310 -0.72 -7.46 30.56
CA TRP A 310 -0.82 -7.62 32.01
C TRP A 310 0.42 -8.37 32.50
N THR A 311 1.39 -7.64 33.05
CA THR A 311 2.48 -8.27 33.79
C THR A 311 1.95 -8.59 35.19
N ALA A 312 2.04 -9.86 35.59
CA ALA A 312 1.57 -10.37 36.89
C ALA A 312 2.25 -9.70 38.12
N SER A 313 3.10 -8.70 37.91
CA SER A 313 3.78 -7.95 38.97
C SER A 313 2.97 -6.75 39.50
N ALA A 314 1.79 -6.45 38.93
CA ALA A 314 0.88 -5.39 39.41
C ALA A 314 -0.16 -5.89 40.45
N MET A 315 -0.07 -7.14 40.90
CA MET A 315 -0.90 -7.73 41.96
C MET A 315 -0.06 -8.17 43.18
N ARG A 316 0.84 -7.30 43.67
CA ARG A 316 1.44 -7.45 45.00
C ARG A 316 1.28 -6.17 45.79
#